data_AF-A0AAW4BJT0-F1
#
_entry.id   AF-A0AAW4BJT0-F1
#
_cell.length_a   1.000
_cell.length_b   1.000
_cell.length_c   1.000
_cell.angle_alpha   90.00
_cell.angle_beta   90.00
_cell.angle_gamma   90.00
#
_symmetry.space_group_name_H-M   'P 1'
#
loop_
_entity.id
_entity.type
_entity.pdbx_description
1 polymer ?
#
loop_
_entity_poly.entity_id
_entity_poly.type
_entity_poly.pdbx_seq_one_letter_code
_entity_poly.pdbx_strand_id
1 'polypeptide(L)'
;YTNFGTKTEFSDSYPASEYGGLTDVKSFNFGLAGSYRVNEQLSFGAGLDLIYGQGTMQRYASTTLAAGLSQKFQTTIPAGTALLNVDKADGWAVGFNLGTVYELDENNRFGFAYHYSPEFEAKDDYGQKIVLPLPDIAEFSGFHK
;
A
#
# COMPACT_ATOMS: atom_id res chain seq x y z
N TYR A 1 11.22 -9.20 4.62
CA TYR A 1 10.47 -9.13 3.36
C TYR A 1 9.90 -7.72 3.24
N THR A 2 10.11 -7.00 2.13
CA THR A 2 9.42 -5.73 1.86
C THR A 2 8.19 -6.05 1.03
N ASN A 3 6.99 -5.77 1.54
CA ASN A 3 5.74 -6.17 0.87
C ASN A 3 5.24 -5.14 -0.15
N PHE A 4 5.64 -3.88 -0.06
CA PHE A 4 5.21 -2.86 -1.03
C PHE A 4 6.32 -1.82 -1.30
N GLY A 5 6.71 -1.72 -2.56
CA GLY A 5 7.59 -0.67 -3.07
C GLY A 5 7.08 -0.25 -4.44
N THR A 6 6.54 0.96 -4.54
CA THR A 6 6.09 1.53 -5.81
C THR A 6 6.70 2.90 -5.95
N LYS A 7 7.62 3.04 -6.90
CA LYS A 7 8.16 4.32 -7.32
C LYS A 7 7.57 4.63 -8.69
N THR A 8 6.75 5.67 -8.76
CA THR A 8 6.24 6.19 -10.03
C THR A 8 6.65 7.64 -10.16
N GLU A 9 7.45 7.92 -11.18
CA GLU A 9 8.04 9.22 -11.47
C GLU A 9 7.58 9.63 -12.87
N PHE A 10 6.74 10.66 -12.95
CA PHE A 10 6.40 11.31 -14.21
C PHE A 10 7.15 12.64 -14.30
N SER A 11 7.67 12.96 -15.48
CA SER A 11 8.40 14.20 -15.74
C SER A 11 7.51 15.43 -15.57
N ASP A 12 8.09 16.53 -15.08
CA ASP A 12 7.41 17.82 -14.82
C ASP A 12 6.76 18.45 -16.07
N SER A 13 7.11 17.96 -17.26
CA SER A 13 6.54 18.36 -18.55
C SER A 13 5.37 17.49 -19.03
N TYR A 14 4.88 16.56 -18.20
CA TYR A 14 3.76 15.69 -18.56
C TYR A 14 2.45 16.50 -18.64
N PRO A 15 1.73 16.46 -19.78
CA PRO A 15 0.55 17.31 -20.01
C PRO A 15 -0.66 16.99 -19.13
N ALA A 16 -0.59 15.93 -18.32
CA ALA A 16 -1.58 15.52 -17.33
C ALA A 16 -0.94 15.41 -15.94
N SER A 17 -0.15 16.41 -15.55
CA SER A 17 0.62 16.45 -14.30
C SER A 17 -0.25 16.46 -13.03
N GLU A 18 -1.53 16.76 -13.17
CA GLU A 18 -2.54 16.55 -12.12
C GLU A 18 -2.79 15.07 -11.81
N TYR A 19 -2.58 14.16 -12.78
CA TYR A 19 -2.75 12.71 -12.64
C TYR A 19 -1.40 11.98 -12.52
N GLY A 20 -0.32 12.53 -13.09
CA GLY A 20 1.05 12.05 -12.99
C GLY A 20 1.97 13.07 -12.32
N GLY A 21 2.55 12.73 -11.17
CA GLY A 21 3.54 13.55 -10.47
C GLY A 21 4.51 12.66 -9.70
N LEU A 22 5.03 13.13 -8.57
CA LEU A 22 5.87 12.29 -7.70
C LEU A 22 5.00 11.42 -6.80
N THR A 23 5.18 10.10 -6.88
CA THR A 23 4.66 9.15 -5.89
C THR A 23 5.80 8.21 -5.51
N ASP A 24 6.31 8.40 -4.31
CA ASP A 24 7.33 7.51 -3.72
C ASP A 24 6.75 6.92 -2.44
N VAL A 25 6.50 5.61 -2.43
CA VAL A 25 6.00 4.89 -1.25
C VAL A 25 6.97 3.77 -0.92
N LYS A 26 7.49 3.80 0.30
CA LYS A 26 8.42 2.82 0.85
C LYS A 26 7.81 2.18 2.08
N SER A 27 7.97 0.87 2.21
CA SER A 27 7.54 0.14 3.40
C SER A 27 8.61 -0.83 3.90
N PHE A 28 8.64 -1.01 5.21
CA PHE A 28 9.43 -1.99 5.92
C PHE A 28 8.48 -2.85 6.74
N ASN A 29 8.58 -4.18 6.60
CA ASN A 29 7.79 -5.11 7.40
C ASN A 29 8.71 -5.99 8.27
N PHE A 30 8.49 -5.94 9.57
CA PHE A 30 9.02 -6.86 10.56
C PHE A 30 7.97 -7.92 10.90
N GLY A 31 8.16 -9.13 10.39
CA GLY A 31 7.26 -10.26 10.61
C GLY A 31 7.78 -11.25 11.65
N LEU A 32 6.89 -11.70 12.54
CA LEU A 32 7.09 -12.84 13.43
C LEU A 32 6.03 -13.89 13.10
N ALA A 33 6.44 -15.12 12.81
CA ALA A 33 5.50 -16.20 12.47
C ALA A 33 5.87 -17.51 13.17
N GLY A 34 4.85 -18.33 13.42
CA GLY A 34 4.96 -19.67 13.96
C GLY A 34 3.96 -20.61 13.30
N SER A 35 4.30 -21.89 13.23
CA SER A 35 3.41 -22.92 12.73
C SER A 35 3.43 -24.15 13.62
N TYR A 36 2.34 -24.89 13.59
CA TYR A 36 2.14 -26.11 14.36
C TYR A 36 1.42 -27.16 13.51
N ARG A 37 2.03 -28.34 13.40
CA ARG A 37 1.41 -29.51 12.79
C ARG A 37 0.59 -30.23 13.85
N VAL A 38 -0.73 -30.25 13.67
CA VAL A 38 -1.67 -30.88 14.61
C VAL A 38 -1.67 -32.40 14.41
N ASN A 39 -1.68 -32.84 13.16
CA ASN A 39 -1.59 -34.25 12.78
C ASN A 39 -1.00 -34.38 11.36
N GLU A 40 -0.93 -35.60 10.84
CA GLU A 40 -0.41 -35.85 9.48
C GLU A 40 -1.17 -35.08 8.40
N GLN A 41 -2.45 -34.79 8.61
CA GLN A 41 -3.32 -34.13 7.63
C GLN A 41 -3.49 -32.64 7.86
N LEU A 42 -3.23 -32.09 9.04
CA LEU A 42 -3.62 -30.73 9.41
C LEU A 42 -2.47 -29.97 10.06
N SER A 43 -2.17 -28.81 9.48
CA SER A 43 -1.24 -27.83 10.03
C SER A 43 -1.88 -26.44 10.11
N PHE A 44 -1.49 -25.67 11.12
CA PHE A 44 -1.87 -24.28 11.29
C PHE A 44 -0.65 -23.38 11.38
N GLY A 45 -0.78 -22.16 10.90
CA GLY A 45 0.22 -21.10 11.00
C GLY A 45 -0.42 -19.79 11.40
N ALA A 46 0.32 -18.97 12.12
CA ALA A 46 -0.06 -17.60 12.42
C ALA A 46 1.18 -16.72 12.45
N GLY A 47 1.00 -15.45 12.11
CA GLY A 47 2.04 -14.44 12.18
C GLY A 47 1.51 -13.06 12.50
N LEU A 48 2.40 -12.23 13.01
CA LEU A 48 2.20 -10.80 13.25
C LEU A 48 3.18 -10.01 12.40
N ASP A 49 2.71 -8.91 11.84
CA ASP A 49 3.48 -8.04 10.96
C ASP A 49 3.47 -6.62 11.54
N LEU A 50 4.65 -6.07 11.81
CA LEU A 50 4.82 -4.66 12.16
C LEU A 50 5.35 -3.92 10.93
N ILE A 51 4.50 -3.05 10.37
CA ILE A 51 4.73 -2.39 9.09
C ILE A 51 5.00 -0.91 9.35
N TYR A 52 6.15 -0.43 8.92
CA TYR A 52 6.46 1.00 8.83
C TYR A 52 6.35 1.43 7.37
N GLY A 53 5.70 2.56 7.13
CA GLY A 53 5.52 3.12 5.80
C GLY A 53 5.98 4.57 5.74
N GLN A 54 6.46 5.00 4.58
CA GLN A 54 6.72 6.40 4.28
C GLN A 54 6.28 6.70 2.84
N GLY A 55 5.55 7.80 2.65
CA GLY A 55 5.03 8.23 1.37
C GLY A 55 5.29 9.71 1.08
N THR A 56 5.75 10.02 -0.12
CA THR A 56 5.73 11.37 -0.69
C THR A 56 4.77 11.39 -1.87
N MET A 57 3.82 12.32 -1.87
CA MET A 57 2.86 12.55 -2.94
C MET A 57 2.81 14.01 -3.32
N GLN A 58 3.21 14.32 -4.55
CA GLN A 58 3.15 15.68 -5.09
C GLN A 58 2.37 15.69 -6.39
N ARG A 59 1.43 16.62 -6.51
CA ARG A 59 0.61 16.85 -7.71
C ARG A 59 0.57 18.34 -8.01
N TYR A 60 0.72 18.68 -9.28
CA TYR A 60 0.80 20.06 -9.74
C TYR A 60 -0.25 20.29 -10.84
N ALA A 61 -0.81 21.49 -10.91
CA ALA A 61 -1.79 21.82 -11.95
C ALA A 61 -1.13 21.94 -13.33
N SER A 62 -1.62 21.21 -14.34
CA SER A 62 -1.25 21.49 -15.72
C SER A 62 -1.71 22.88 -16.17
N THR A 63 -1.17 23.34 -17.30
CA THR A 63 -1.58 24.60 -17.94
C THR A 63 -3.08 24.65 -18.22
N THR A 64 -3.68 23.54 -18.67
CA THR A 64 -5.11 23.43 -18.96
C THR A 64 -5.95 23.50 -17.70
N LEU A 65 -5.57 22.75 -16.65
CA LEU A 65 -6.29 22.76 -15.37
C LEU A 65 -6.18 24.11 -14.67
N ALA A 66 -4.99 24.71 -14.67
CA ALA A 66 -4.73 26.03 -14.09
C ALA A 66 -5.56 27.12 -14.80
N ALA A 67 -5.68 27.07 -16.13
CA ALA A 67 -6.54 27.99 -16.88
C ALA A 67 -8.02 27.80 -16.53
N GLY A 68 -8.50 26.56 -16.44
CA GLY A 68 -9.88 26.26 -16.05
C GLY A 68 -10.21 26.70 -14.61
N LEU A 69 -9.32 26.47 -13.66
CA LEU A 69 -9.46 26.94 -12.27
C LEU A 69 -9.42 28.47 -12.22
N SER A 70 -8.54 29.11 -12.99
CA SER A 70 -8.44 30.57 -13.03
C SER A 70 -9.75 31.23 -13.49
N GLN A 71 -10.39 30.66 -14.51
CA GLN A 71 -11.70 31.11 -14.99
C GLN A 71 -12.79 30.89 -13.94
N LYS A 72 -12.80 29.74 -13.27
CA LYS A 72 -13.82 29.39 -12.26
C LYS A 72 -13.75 30.27 -11.01
N PHE A 73 -12.54 30.58 -10.54
CA PHE A 73 -12.31 31.38 -9.34
C PHE A 73 -12.07 32.86 -9.63
N GLN A 74 -12.14 33.28 -10.90
CA GLN A 74 -11.91 34.67 -11.36
C GLN A 74 -10.59 35.26 -10.83
N THR A 75 -9.55 34.43 -10.73
CA THR A 75 -8.23 34.78 -10.21
C THR A 75 -7.16 34.09 -11.03
N THR A 76 -5.97 34.67 -11.15
CA THR A 76 -4.89 34.04 -11.93
C THR A 76 -4.24 32.94 -11.10
N ILE A 77 -4.46 31.69 -11.50
CA ILE A 77 -3.79 30.52 -10.94
C ILE A 77 -2.71 30.09 -11.93
N PRO A 78 -1.41 30.21 -11.57
CA PRO A 78 -0.32 29.77 -12.44
C PRO A 78 -0.33 28.26 -12.67
N ALA A 79 0.11 27.84 -13.85
CA ALA A 79 0.49 26.44 -14.09
C ALA A 79 1.64 26.05 -13.14
N GLY A 80 1.65 24.79 -12.69
CA GLY A 80 2.60 24.31 -11.69
C GLY A 80 2.22 24.65 -10.24
N THR A 81 1.04 25.23 -10.00
CA THR A 81 0.52 25.39 -8.62
C THR A 81 0.37 24.01 -7.97
N ALA A 82 0.93 23.84 -6.77
CA ALA A 82 0.79 22.59 -6.00
C ALA A 82 -0.67 22.36 -5.61
N LEU A 83 -1.24 21.24 -6.04
CA LEU A 83 -2.61 20.81 -5.72
C LEU A 83 -2.63 19.86 -4.53
N LEU A 84 -1.59 19.04 -4.41
CA LEU A 84 -1.33 18.16 -3.27
C LEU A 84 0.18 18.14 -3.07
N ASN A 85 0.64 18.42 -1.86
CA ASN A 85 2.05 18.36 -1.51
C ASN A 85 2.21 17.75 -0.13
N VAL A 86 2.40 16.45 -0.12
CA VAL A 86 2.65 15.66 1.08
C VAL A 86 4.07 15.16 0.94
N ASP A 87 4.95 15.61 1.83
CA ASP A 87 6.35 15.23 1.84
C ASP A 87 6.64 14.32 3.04
N LYS A 88 7.17 13.13 2.76
CA LYS A 88 7.65 12.15 3.75
C LYS A 88 6.67 11.84 4.87
N ALA A 89 5.38 11.78 4.58
CA ALA A 89 4.41 11.35 5.57
C ALA A 89 4.68 9.88 5.95
N ASP A 90 4.86 9.61 7.24
CA ASP A 90 5.20 8.29 7.76
C ASP A 90 4.25 7.84 8.87
N GLY A 91 4.27 6.54 9.15
CA GLY A 91 3.36 5.92 10.10
C GLY A 91 3.72 4.48 10.40
N TRP A 92 2.92 3.88 11.27
CA TRP A 92 3.03 2.46 11.64
C TRP A 92 1.68 1.77 11.50
N ALA A 93 1.73 0.50 11.12
CA ALA A 93 0.61 -0.39 10.93
C ALA A 93 0.93 -1.76 11.56
N VAL A 94 -0.05 -2.38 12.22
CA VAL A 94 0.05 -3.74 12.76
C VAL A 94 -0.90 -4.68 12.04
N GLY A 95 -0.37 -5.61 11.26
CA GLY A 95 -1.10 -6.66 10.56
C GLY A 95 -0.93 -8.02 11.21
N PHE A 96 -1.72 -8.99 10.74
CA PHE A 96 -1.55 -10.38 11.10
C PHE A 96 -1.87 -11.28 9.92
N ASN A 97 -1.31 -12.49 9.93
CA ASN A 97 -1.60 -13.52 8.95
C ASN A 97 -1.96 -14.83 9.64
N LEU A 98 -2.91 -15.56 9.06
CA LEU A 98 -3.38 -16.86 9.51
C LEU A 98 -3.33 -17.82 8.35
N GLY A 99 -2.91 -19.06 8.59
CA GLY A 99 -2.82 -20.08 7.56
C GLY A 99 -3.21 -21.45 8.08
N THR A 100 -3.79 -22.27 7.20
CA THR A 100 -4.01 -23.68 7.44
C THR A 100 -3.66 -24.48 6.19
N VAL A 101 -3.12 -25.68 6.40
CA VAL A 101 -2.85 -26.64 5.34
C VAL A 101 -3.54 -27.94 5.70
N TYR A 102 -4.28 -28.48 4.74
CA TYR A 102 -4.89 -29.78 4.78
C TYR A 102 -4.23 -30.72 3.75
N GLU A 103 -3.51 -31.74 4.23
CA GLU A 103 -2.89 -32.78 3.42
C GLU A 103 -3.90 -33.94 3.29
N LEU A 104 -4.47 -34.13 2.09
CA LEU A 104 -5.39 -35.24 1.81
C LEU A 104 -4.60 -36.55 1.67
N ASP A 105 -3.48 -36.49 0.93
CA ASP A 105 -2.48 -37.55 0.77
C ASP A 105 -1.12 -36.92 0.39
N GLU A 106 -0.09 -37.75 0.19
CA GLU A 106 1.27 -37.27 -0.14
C GLU A 106 1.33 -36.43 -1.43
N ASN A 107 0.37 -36.62 -2.34
CA ASN A 107 0.29 -35.94 -3.63
C ASN A 107 -0.74 -34.79 -3.65
N ASN A 108 -1.68 -34.73 -2.69
CA ASN A 108 -2.77 -33.76 -2.66
C ASN A 108 -2.77 -32.92 -1.38
N ARG A 109 -2.60 -31.60 -1.52
CA ARG A 109 -2.58 -30.65 -0.40
C ARG A 109 -3.41 -29.43 -0.73
N PHE A 110 -4.16 -28.93 0.25
CA PHE A 110 -4.93 -27.70 0.14
C PHE A 110 -4.44 -26.70 1.20
N GLY A 111 -4.24 -25.47 0.78
CA GLY A 111 -3.85 -24.36 1.66
C GLY A 111 -4.94 -23.31 1.70
N PHE A 112 -5.16 -22.74 2.86
CA PHE A 112 -5.93 -21.51 3.02
C PHE A 112 -5.09 -20.52 3.84
N ALA A 113 -4.99 -19.28 3.37
CA ALA A 113 -4.31 -18.21 4.06
C ALA A 113 -5.18 -16.96 4.08
N TYR A 114 -5.13 -16.23 5.18
CA TYR A 114 -5.76 -14.94 5.35
C TYR A 114 -4.75 -13.94 5.90
N HIS A 115 -4.56 -12.85 5.18
CA HIS A 115 -3.69 -11.74 5.56
C HIS A 115 -4.55 -10.52 5.83
N TYR A 116 -4.53 -10.07 7.08
CA TYR A 116 -5.17 -8.83 7.50
C TYR A 116 -4.17 -7.68 7.40
N SER A 117 -4.54 -6.63 6.67
CA SER A 117 -3.72 -5.43 6.51
C SER A 117 -4.46 -4.23 7.10
N PRO A 118 -3.96 -3.59 8.16
CA PRO A 118 -4.66 -2.47 8.80
C PRO A 118 -4.61 -1.21 7.93
N GLU A 119 -5.47 -0.25 8.25
CA GLU A 119 -5.35 1.12 7.73
C GLU A 119 -4.05 1.75 8.23
N PHE A 120 -3.33 2.36 7.30
CA PHE A 120 -2.09 3.07 7.56
C PHE A 120 -2.36 4.58 7.61
N GLU A 121 -2.22 5.20 8.78
CA GLU A 121 -2.26 6.66 8.94
C GLU A 121 -0.84 7.23 8.90
N ALA A 122 -0.53 7.99 7.86
CA ALA A 122 0.72 8.71 7.69
C ALA A 122 0.53 10.17 8.09
N LYS A 123 1.52 10.78 8.76
CA LYS A 123 1.53 12.22 9.07
C LYS A 123 2.77 12.88 8.50
N ASP A 124 2.60 14.03 7.85
CA ASP A 124 3.74 14.88 7.48
C ASP A 124 4.13 15.84 8.60
N ASP A 125 5.27 16.52 8.43
CA ASP A 125 5.80 17.52 9.36
C ASP A 125 4.88 18.74 9.54
N TYR A 126 3.89 18.93 8.66
CA TYR A 126 2.90 20.00 8.70
C TYR A 126 1.56 19.54 9.31
N GLY A 127 1.47 18.30 9.80
CA GLY A 127 0.29 17.73 10.44
C GLY A 127 -0.81 17.25 9.47
N GLN A 128 -0.53 17.20 8.17
CA GLN A 128 -1.44 16.61 7.19
C GLN A 128 -1.46 15.09 7.37
N LYS A 129 -2.66 14.51 7.39
CA LYS A 129 -2.87 13.08 7.55
C LYS A 129 -3.26 12.47 6.22
N ILE A 130 -2.64 11.35 5.87
CA ILE A 130 -3.08 10.48 4.77
C ILE A 130 -3.42 9.13 5.35
N VAL A 131 -4.63 8.66 5.06
CA VAL A 131 -5.04 7.29 5.36
C VAL A 131 -4.94 6.49 4.07
N LEU A 132 -4.14 5.42 4.09
CA LEU A 132 -4.04 4.46 3.01
C LEU A 132 -4.70 3.14 3.47
N PRO A 133 -5.85 2.77 2.88
CA PRO A 133 -6.44 1.47 3.14
C PRO A 133 -5.61 0.40 2.43
N LEU A 134 -5.05 -0.54 3.20
CA LEU A 134 -4.41 -1.73 2.65
C LEU A 134 -5.48 -2.83 2.52
N PRO A 135 -5.56 -3.53 1.39
CA PRO A 135 -6.57 -4.57 1.22
C PRO A 135 -6.23 -5.81 2.04
N ASP A 136 -7.27 -6.40 2.65
CA ASP A 136 -7.21 -7.76 3.16
C ASP A 136 -7.14 -8.77 2.01
N ILE A 137 -6.41 -9.87 2.22
CA ILE A 137 -6.24 -10.91 1.20
C ILE A 137 -6.61 -12.27 1.80
N ALA A 138 -7.54 -12.97 1.14
CA ALA A 138 -7.79 -14.38 1.38
C ALA A 138 -7.31 -15.18 0.16
N GLU A 139 -6.49 -16.20 0.39
CA GLU A 139 -5.94 -17.07 -0.65
C GLU A 139 -6.31 -18.52 -0.39
N PHE A 140 -6.71 -19.21 -1.45
CA PHE A 140 -6.88 -20.65 -1.46
C PHE A 140 -5.92 -21.25 -2.48
N SER A 141 -5.15 -22.26 -2.06
CA SER A 141 -4.16 -22.92 -2.91
C SER A 141 -4.35 -24.44 -2.88
N GLY A 142 -3.96 -25.08 -3.98
CA GLY A 142 -3.99 -26.54 -4.12
C GLY A 142 -2.74 -27.02 -4.81
N PHE A 143 -2.15 -28.10 -4.28
CA PHE A 143 -1.03 -28.81 -4.89
C PHE A 143 -1.47 -30.23 -5.22
N HIS A 144 -1.20 -30.66 -6.45
CA HIS A 144 -1.39 -32.00 -6.97
C HIS A 144 -0.13 -32.44 -7.74
N LYS A 145 0.28 -33.71 -7.60
CA LYS A 145 1.43 -34.30 -8.29
C LYS A 145 1.04 -35.56 -9.05
#